data_AF-A0A8X6NYB4-F1
#
_entry.id   AF-A0A8X6NYB4-F1
#
_cell.length_a   1.000
_cell.length_b   1.000
_cell.length_c   1.000
_cell.angle_alpha   90.00
_cell.angle_beta   90.00
_cell.angle_gamma   90.00
#
_symmetry.space_group_name_H-M   'P 1'
#
loop_
_entity.id
_entity.type
_entity.pdbx_description
1 polymer ?
#
loop_
_entity_poly.entity_id
_entity_poly.type
_entity_poly.pdbx_seq_one_letter_code
_entity_poly.pdbx_strand_id
1 'polypeptide(L)'
;MENNGVYRVCLRDTGSSIDVCVRSCIKESDLLGEDVWLKSPLDDVCHCSPLAKIKIKTIRGEIYTKAAIKPDGRGDDPYLLGNRSAELIYSCEQGIQLNNAVVTRSAGKIHPTEVGKEIIARGKLTPR
;
A
#
# COMPACT_ATOMS: atom_id res chain seq x y z
N MET A 1 -5.99 8.48 -7.74
CA MET A 1 -4.86 7.70 -8.27
C MET A 1 -5.39 6.66 -9.26
N GLU A 2 -4.52 6.07 -10.08
CA GLU A 2 -4.91 4.98 -10.99
C GLU A 2 -4.72 3.64 -10.27
N ASN A 3 -5.81 2.89 -10.10
CA ASN A 3 -5.85 1.57 -9.48
C ASN A 3 -6.24 0.54 -10.55
N ASN A 4 -5.34 -0.37 -10.92
CA ASN A 4 -5.56 -1.35 -12.00
C ASN A 4 -6.07 -0.74 -13.32
N GLY A 5 -5.62 0.47 -13.69
CA GLY A 5 -6.07 1.16 -14.90
C GLY A 5 -7.33 2.02 -14.72
N VAL A 6 -7.94 2.04 -13.53
CA VAL A 6 -9.14 2.83 -13.23
C VAL A 6 -8.79 3.99 -12.30
N TYR A 7 -9.12 5.21 -12.70
CA TYR A 7 -8.94 6.38 -11.83
C TYR A 7 -9.98 6.41 -10.72
N ARG A 8 -9.52 6.58 -9.48
CA ARG A 8 -10.37 6.67 -8.28
C ARG A 8 -9.89 7.77 -7.34
N VAL A 9 -10.83 8.33 -6.60
CA VAL A 9 -10.53 9.06 -5.36
C VAL A 9 -9.99 8.04 -4.36
N CYS A 10 -8.89 8.38 -3.70
CA CYS A 10 -8.30 7.56 -2.64
C CYS A 10 -8.44 8.31 -1.32
N LEU A 11 -8.98 7.63 -0.30
CA LEU A 11 -9.05 8.13 1.07
C LEU A 11 -7.99 7.42 1.90
N ARG A 12 -7.20 8.17 2.67
CA ARG A 12 -6.26 7.59 3.63
C ARG A 12 -7.01 7.23 4.90
N ASP A 13 -7.14 5.93 5.15
CA ASP A 13 -7.74 5.41 6.37
C ASP A 13 -6.63 5.02 7.36
N THR A 14 -6.41 5.88 8.36
CA THR A 14 -5.41 5.63 9.39
C THR A 14 -5.81 4.57 10.41
N GLY A 15 -7.08 4.18 10.45
CA GLY A 15 -7.58 3.08 11.26
C GLY A 15 -7.41 1.72 10.58
N SER A 16 -7.14 1.69 9.28
CA SER A 16 -7.08 0.45 8.52
C SER A 16 -5.67 -0.14 8.42
N SER A 17 -5.59 -1.45 8.66
CA SER A 17 -4.40 -2.27 8.46
C SER A 17 -4.28 -2.82 7.03
N ILE A 18 -5.38 -2.80 6.26
CA ILE A 18 -5.44 -3.30 4.89
C ILE A 18 -6.17 -2.31 3.99
N ASP A 19 -5.80 -2.27 2.72
CA ASP A 19 -6.54 -1.48 1.76
C ASP A 19 -7.93 -2.07 1.50
N VAL A 20 -8.88 -1.21 1.14
CA VAL A 20 -10.20 -1.65 0.69
C VAL A 20 -10.48 -1.05 -0.67
N CYS A 21 -10.91 -1.90 -1.60
CA CYS A 21 -11.22 -1.54 -2.96
C CYS A 21 -12.63 -2.01 -3.34
N VAL A 22 -13.14 -1.54 -4.47
CA VAL A 22 -14.42 -2.00 -5.00
C VAL A 22 -14.21 -3.07 -6.06
N ARG A 23 -15.20 -3.94 -6.29
CA ARG A 23 -15.06 -5.03 -7.26
C ARG A 23 -14.79 -4.55 -8.70
N SER A 24 -15.30 -3.37 -9.08
CA SER A 24 -15.20 -2.87 -10.46
C SER A 24 -13.79 -2.47 -10.90
N CYS A 25 -12.81 -2.37 -10.00
CA CYS A 25 -11.40 -2.18 -10.38
C CYS A 25 -10.59 -3.49 -10.44
N ILE A 26 -11.25 -4.65 -10.30
CA ILE A 26 -10.58 -5.96 -10.11
C ILE A 26 -10.97 -6.93 -11.22
N LYS A 27 -9.99 -7.46 -11.93
CA LYS A 27 -10.21 -8.59 -12.86
C LYS A 27 -10.18 -9.90 -12.08
N GLU A 28 -10.71 -10.99 -12.65
CA GLU A 28 -10.61 -12.30 -11.99
C GLU A 28 -9.15 -12.74 -11.78
N SER A 29 -8.25 -12.42 -12.72
CA SER A 29 -6.81 -12.69 -12.60
C SER A 29 -6.12 -11.96 -11.45
N ASP A 30 -6.74 -10.92 -10.90
CA ASP A 30 -6.19 -10.15 -9.79
C ASP A 30 -6.56 -10.75 -8.42
N LEU A 31 -7.49 -11.70 -8.37
CA LEU A 31 -7.89 -12.38 -7.15
C LEU A 31 -6.77 -13.30 -6.65
N LEU A 32 -6.55 -13.29 -5.34
CA LEU A 32 -5.47 -14.06 -4.71
C LEU A 32 -5.90 -15.43 -4.19
N GLY A 33 -7.21 -15.73 -4.18
CA GLY A 33 -7.76 -16.93 -3.54
C GLY A 33 -7.63 -16.92 -2.01
N GLU A 34 -7.29 -15.76 -1.44
CA GLU A 34 -7.24 -15.51 0.00
C GLU A 34 -8.44 -14.65 0.39
N ASP A 35 -8.96 -14.84 1.61
CA ASP A 35 -10.05 -14.04 2.17
C ASP A 35 -9.61 -13.35 3.48
N VAL A 36 -10.24 -12.22 3.79
CA VAL A 36 -10.05 -11.48 5.04
C VAL A 36 -11.39 -11.12 5.67
N TRP A 37 -11.47 -11.11 6.99
CA TRP A 37 -12.62 -10.59 7.71
C TRP A 37 -12.50 -9.08 7.88
N LEU A 38 -13.43 -8.33 7.31
CA LEU A 38 -13.57 -6.90 7.50
C LEU A 38 -14.59 -6.61 8.60
N LYS A 39 -14.17 -5.85 9.61
CA LYS A 39 -15.07 -5.27 10.61
C LYS A 39 -15.12 -3.76 10.43
N SER A 40 -16.29 -3.23 10.10
CA SER A 40 -16.51 -1.79 10.06
C SER A 40 -16.66 -1.25 11.49
N PRO A 41 -16.14 -0.05 11.82
CA PRO A 41 -16.49 0.61 13.08
C PRO A 41 -17.97 0.99 13.18
N LEU A 42 -18.68 1.05 12.05
CA LEU A 42 -20.08 1.44 11.96
C LEU A 42 -21.04 0.25 11.97
N ASP A 43 -20.52 -0.98 11.92
CA ASP A 43 -21.31 -2.21 11.87
C ASP A 43 -20.74 -3.23 12.86
N ASP A 44 -21.62 -3.89 13.60
CA ASP A 44 -21.21 -4.97 14.50
C ASP A 44 -20.97 -6.29 13.74
N VAL A 45 -21.37 -6.36 12.47
CA VAL A 45 -21.18 -7.52 11.60
C VAL A 45 -19.78 -7.52 10.98
N CYS A 46 -19.14 -8.69 10.98
CA CYS A 46 -17.92 -8.94 10.22
C CYS A 46 -18.26 -9.57 8.87
N HIS A 47 -17.66 -9.09 7.80
CA HIS A 47 -17.85 -9.63 6.45
C HIS A 47 -16.59 -10.35 5.98
N CYS A 48 -16.76 -11.51 5.36
CA CYS A 48 -15.67 -12.19 4.67
C CYS A 48 -15.52 -11.56 3.28
N SER A 49 -14.35 -10.99 3.00
CA SER A 49 -14.05 -10.29 1.75
C SER A 49 -12.84 -10.93 1.07
N PRO A 50 -12.92 -11.24 -0.23
CA PRO A 50 -11.78 -11.75 -0.98
C PRO A 50 -10.69 -10.68 -1.10
N LEU A 51 -9.45 -11.15 -1.16
CA LEU A 51 -8.29 -10.33 -1.41
C LEU A 51 -7.94 -10.29 -2.90
N ALA A 52 -7.60 -9.09 -3.35
CA ALA A 52 -7.10 -8.84 -4.68
C ALA A 52 -5.75 -8.14 -4.66
N LYS A 53 -4.94 -8.42 -5.67
CA LYS A 53 -3.73 -7.66 -5.98
C LYS A 53 -4.14 -6.34 -6.66
N ILE A 54 -3.67 -5.24 -6.09
CA ILE A 54 -3.87 -3.90 -6.64
C ILE A 54 -2.54 -3.36 -7.10
N LYS A 55 -2.53 -2.87 -8.32
CA LYS A 55 -1.47 -2.03 -8.88
C LYS A 55 -1.91 -0.57 -8.76
N ILE A 56 -1.17 0.22 -7.98
CA ILE A 56 -1.40 1.66 -7.84
C ILE A 56 -0.28 2.39 -8.58
N LYS A 57 -0.63 3.23 -9.56
CA LYS A 57 0.35 4.12 -10.20
C LYS A 57 0.48 5.41 -9.40
N THR A 58 1.73 5.78 -9.13
CA THR A 58 2.14 7.05 -8.53
C THR A 58 2.85 7.89 -9.58
N ILE A 59 3.20 9.12 -9.21
CA ILE A 59 3.93 10.05 -10.09
C ILE A 59 5.35 9.52 -10.42
N ARG A 60 5.93 8.72 -9.52
CA ARG A 60 7.33 8.26 -9.59
C ARG A 60 7.49 6.76 -9.83
N GLY A 61 6.40 6.02 -9.96
CA GLY A 61 6.46 4.59 -10.20
C GLY A 61 5.13 3.91 -9.95
N GLU A 62 5.21 2.62 -9.63
CA GLU A 62 4.04 1.78 -9.42
C GLU A 62 4.29 0.95 -8.17
N ILE A 63 3.25 0.77 -7.36
CA ILE A 63 3.29 -0.11 -6.19
C ILE A 63 2.27 -1.23 -6.36
N TYR A 64 2.57 -2.38 -5.76
CA TYR A 64 1.65 -3.50 -5.67
C TYR A 64 1.28 -3.73 -4.21
N THR A 65 -0.01 -3.85 -3.94
CA THR A 65 -0.55 -4.07 -2.60
C THR A 65 -1.70 -5.07 -2.63
N LYS A 66 -2.09 -5.57 -1.47
CA LYS A 66 -3.29 -6.41 -1.30
C LYS A 66 -4.42 -5.52 -0.79
N ALA A 67 -5.60 -5.64 -1.39
CA ALA A 67 -6.79 -4.97 -0.91
C ALA A 67 -7.93 -5.97 -0.75
N ALA A 68 -8.72 -5.76 0.29
CA ALA A 68 -9.99 -6.44 0.45
C ALA A 68 -11.03 -5.84 -0.50
N ILE A 69 -11.88 -6.67 -1.07
CA ILE A 69 -12.98 -6.21 -1.91
C ILE A 69 -14.18 -5.90 -1.01
N LYS A 70 -14.66 -4.65 -1.05
CA LYS A 70 -15.86 -4.20 -0.35
C LYS A 70 -17.08 -4.97 -0.88
N PRO A 71 -17.83 -5.71 -0.04
CA PRO A 71 -18.95 -6.57 -0.48
C PRO A 71 -20.08 -5.81 -1.17
N ASP A 72 -20.37 -4.60 -0.70
CA ASP A 72 -21.48 -3.73 -1.09
C ASP A 72 -20.98 -2.44 -1.77
N GLY A 73 -19.74 -2.45 -2.27
CA GLY A 73 -19.11 -1.29 -2.88
C GLY A 73 -19.77 -0.87 -4.18
N ARG A 74 -20.08 0.43 -4.32
CA ARG A 74 -20.60 0.99 -5.57
C ARG A 74 -19.47 1.21 -6.58
N GLY A 75 -19.85 1.30 -7.85
CA GLY A 75 -18.91 1.48 -8.96
C GLY A 75 -18.03 2.73 -8.84
N ASP A 76 -18.47 3.74 -8.11
CA ASP A 76 -17.84 5.04 -7.89
C ASP A 76 -17.26 5.22 -6.48
N ASP A 77 -17.45 4.24 -5.59
CA ASP A 77 -16.93 4.31 -4.22
C ASP A 77 -15.39 4.51 -4.23
N PRO A 78 -14.86 5.29 -3.27
CA PRO A 78 -13.44 5.57 -3.17
C PRO A 78 -12.65 4.33 -2.79
N TYR A 79 -11.38 4.32 -3.18
CA TYR A 79 -10.40 3.35 -2.66
C TYR A 79 -9.95 3.80 -1.26
N LEU A 80 -9.98 2.91 -0.27
CA LEU A 80 -9.45 3.18 1.06
C LEU A 80 -8.02 2.67 1.14
N LEU A 81 -7.08 3.59 1.31
CA LEU A 81 -5.67 3.30 1.55
C LEU A 81 -5.44 3.02 3.03
N GLY A 82 -5.04 1.80 3.35
CA GLY A 82 -4.50 1.45 4.64
C GLY A 82 -3.12 2.05 4.86
N ASN A 83 -2.68 2.06 6.12
CA ASN A 83 -1.45 2.73 6.52
C ASN A 83 -0.21 2.26 5.76
N ARG A 84 -0.06 0.94 5.59
CA ARG A 84 1.12 0.35 4.92
C ARG A 84 1.24 0.82 3.47
N SER A 85 0.14 0.83 2.73
CA SER A 85 0.14 1.31 1.34
C SER A 85 0.41 2.81 1.27
N ALA A 86 -0.16 3.60 2.19
CA ALA A 86 0.10 5.04 2.24
C ALA A 86 1.60 5.36 2.46
N GLU A 87 2.28 4.61 3.34
CA GLU A 87 3.73 4.76 3.57
C GLU A 87 4.56 4.34 2.35
N LEU A 88 4.15 3.28 1.65
CA LEU A 88 4.79 2.83 0.42
C LEU A 88 4.63 3.86 -0.71
N ILE A 89 3.44 4.46 -0.85
CA ILE A 89 3.20 5.55 -1.82
C ILE A 89 4.10 6.73 -1.49
N TYR A 90 4.08 7.20 -0.24
CA TYR A 90 4.91 8.33 0.18
C TYR A 90 6.39 8.07 -0.14
N SER A 91 6.88 6.88 0.15
CA SER A 91 8.29 6.55 -0.08
C SER A 91 8.63 6.40 -1.56
N CYS A 92 7.73 5.81 -2.35
CA CYS A 92 7.83 5.80 -3.81
C CYS A 92 7.91 7.23 -4.37
N GLU A 93 7.07 8.14 -3.86
CA GLU A 93 7.06 9.57 -4.23
C GLU A 93 8.28 10.35 -3.73
N GLN A 94 8.96 9.89 -2.69
CA GLN A 94 10.24 10.44 -2.24
C GLN A 94 11.46 9.75 -2.88
N GLY A 95 11.27 8.64 -3.61
CA GLY A 95 12.37 7.82 -4.14
C GLY A 95 13.14 7.07 -3.06
N ILE A 96 12.49 6.87 -1.91
CA ILE A 96 13.02 6.13 -0.77
C ILE A 96 12.61 4.66 -0.95
N GLN A 97 13.58 3.75 -0.87
CA GLN A 97 13.29 2.31 -0.87
C GLN A 97 12.93 1.84 0.54
N LEU A 98 11.65 1.62 0.83
CA LEU A 98 11.21 0.95 2.05
C LEU A 98 11.26 -0.57 1.88
N ASN A 99 12.45 -1.15 1.95
CA ASN A 99 12.59 -2.59 2.06
C ASN A 99 12.41 -2.94 3.56
N ASN A 100 11.23 -3.45 3.94
CA ASN A 100 10.89 -3.93 5.29
C ASN A 100 11.04 -2.91 6.44
N ALA A 101 10.47 -1.70 6.31
CA ALA A 101 10.42 -0.76 7.43
C ALA A 101 9.41 -1.21 8.51
N VAL A 102 9.89 -1.98 9.49
CA VAL A 102 9.21 -2.10 10.79
C VAL A 102 9.58 -0.84 11.57
N VAL A 103 8.68 0.15 11.60
CA VAL A 103 8.84 1.34 12.44
C VAL A 103 8.37 0.99 13.86
N THR A 104 9.30 0.57 14.72
CA THR A 104 9.03 0.52 16.15
C THR A 104 9.08 1.93 16.71
N ARG A 105 7.98 2.38 17.32
CA ARG A 105 7.76 3.67 17.99
C ARG A 105 8.77 4.10 19.08
N SER A 106 9.88 3.38 19.27
CA SER A 106 10.91 3.65 20.27
C SER A 106 12.34 3.83 19.72
N ALA A 107 12.59 3.70 18.42
CA ALA A 107 13.95 3.81 17.88
C ALA A 107 14.11 5.05 16.99
N GLY A 108 14.49 6.17 17.61
CA GLY A 108 15.21 7.20 16.90
C GLY A 108 16.54 6.61 16.42
N LYS A 109 16.76 6.64 15.10
CA LYS A 109 17.94 6.18 14.31
C LYS A 109 17.72 4.85 13.58
N ILE A 110 17.59 4.99 12.27
CA ILE A 110 17.67 3.91 11.28
C ILE A 110 19.10 3.37 11.31
N HIS A 111 19.27 2.09 11.61
CA HIS A 111 20.54 1.40 11.42
C HIS A 111 20.50 0.63 10.09
N PRO A 112 21.31 1.01 9.08
CA PRO A 112 21.37 0.26 7.83
C PRO A 112 22.03 -1.11 8.07
N THR A 113 21.34 -2.17 7.66
CA THR A 113 21.85 -3.54 7.61
C THR A 113 22.96 -3.69 6.56
N GLU A 114 23.83 -4.69 6.75
CA GLU A 114 25.17 -4.77 6.14
C GLU A 114 25.21 -4.84 4.61
N VAL A 115 24.09 -5.11 3.94
CA VAL A 115 23.97 -5.01 2.47
C VAL A 115 24.13 -3.56 1.99
N GLY A 116 23.82 -2.57 2.83
CA GLY A 116 23.98 -1.14 2.52
C GLY A 116 25.42 -0.62 2.55
N LYS A 117 26.40 -1.42 3.00
CA LYS A 117 27.82 -1.00 3.05
C LYS A 117 28.45 -0.95 1.64
N GLU A 118 27.95 -1.73 0.69
CA GLU A 118 28.59 -1.87 -0.63
C GLU A 118 28.31 -0.66 -1.57
N ILE A 119 27.25 0.11 -1.30
CA ILE A 119 26.84 1.23 -2.15
C ILE A 119 27.59 2.53 -1.80
N ILE A 120 27.96 2.72 -0.52
CA ILE A 120 28.65 3.95 -0.06
C ILE A 120 30.07 4.06 -0.66
N ALA A 121 30.69 2.94 -1.05
CA ALA A 121 32.04 2.93 -1.61
C ALA A 121 32.16 3.54 -3.02
N ARG A 122 31.06 3.67 -3.77
CA ARG A 122 31.10 4.13 -5.18
C ARG A 122 30.85 5.63 -5.38
N GLY A 123 30.61 6.39 -4.30
CA GLY A 123 30.30 7.82 -4.36
C GLY A 123 31.37 8.72 -3.73
N LYS A 124 32.66 8.55 -4.05
CA LYS A 124 33.68 9.57 -3.71
C LYS A 124 33.64 10.69 -4.75
N LEU A 125 32.98 11.80 -4.42
CA LEU A 125 33.22 13.09 -5.05
C LEU A 125 34.21 13.87 -4.17
N THR A 126 35.37 14.19 -4.73
CA THR A 126 36.42 15.01 -4.10
C THR A 126 35.97 16.46 -3.99
N PRO A 127 36.16 17.15 -2.85
CA PRO A 127 35.85 18.58 -2.74
C PRO A 127 36.95 19.42 -3.42
N ARG A 128 36.55 20.52 -4.09
CA ARG A 128 37.42 21.68 -4.37
C ARG A 128 37.29 22.68 -3.24
#